data_AF-A0A841H3E6-F1
#
_entry.id   AF-A0A841H3E6-F1
#
_cell.length_a   1.000
_cell.length_b   1.000
_cell.length_c   1.000
_cell.angle_alpha   90.00
_cell.angle_beta   90.00
_cell.angle_gamma   90.00
#
_symmetry.space_group_name_H-M   'P 1'
#
loop_
_entity.id
_entity.type
_entity.pdbx_description
1 polymer ?
#
loop_
_entity_poly.entity_id
_entity_poly.type
_entity_poly.pdbx_seq_one_letter_code
_entity_poly.pdbx_strand_id
1 'polypeptide(L)'
;MRAGKSGGAGDAEENARRTGFVRVRGAREHNLKNVDVDIPRDVLVVFTGVSGSGKSSLAFGTLYAEAQRRYLESVAPYARRLFNQMGVPQVDSIDGLPPAVALQQQRGSSTTRSSVGSVTTLSNLLRILYSRATAWAAL
;
A
#
# COMPACT_ATOMS: atom_id res chain seq x y z
N MET A 1 -1.05 -28.57 30.24
CA MET A 1 -0.02 -28.43 29.17
C MET A 1 -0.65 -28.89 27.86
N ARG A 2 -0.97 -27.98 26.94
CA ARG A 2 -1.51 -28.29 25.61
C ARG A 2 -0.45 -27.90 24.59
N ALA A 3 0.08 -28.87 23.85
CA ALA A 3 1.08 -28.67 22.82
C ALA A 3 0.53 -27.74 21.72
N GLY A 4 1.28 -26.70 21.39
CA GLY A 4 0.96 -25.75 20.33
C GLY A 4 1.05 -26.41 18.96
N LYS A 5 0.00 -26.23 18.14
CA LYS A 5 -0.02 -26.62 16.72
C LYS A 5 0.96 -25.74 15.94
N SER A 6 1.91 -26.37 15.26
CA SER A 6 2.80 -25.77 14.28
C SER A 6 2.09 -25.55 12.93
N GLY A 7 1.28 -24.49 12.81
CA GLY A 7 0.51 -24.14 11.60
C GLY A 7 1.10 -22.94 10.86
N GLY A 8 2.29 -23.09 10.26
CA GLY A 8 3.04 -21.94 9.72
C GLY A 8 3.14 -21.87 8.19
N ALA A 9 3.66 -22.92 7.56
CA ALA A 9 4.06 -22.89 6.15
C ALA A 9 3.06 -23.60 5.22
N GLY A 10 2.49 -24.72 5.64
CA GLY A 10 1.58 -25.53 4.81
C GLY A 10 0.28 -24.79 4.47
N ASP A 11 -0.28 -24.06 5.44
CA ASP A 11 -1.54 -23.33 5.28
C ASP A 11 -1.40 -22.14 4.31
N ALA A 12 -0.23 -21.49 4.29
CA ALA A 12 0.07 -20.38 3.38
C ALA A 12 0.26 -20.86 1.94
N GLU A 13 0.92 -22.00 1.75
CA GLU A 13 1.10 -22.61 0.42
C GLU A 13 -0.23 -23.11 -0.17
N GLU A 14 -1.09 -23.70 0.66
CA GLU A 14 -2.43 -24.13 0.27
C GLU A 14 -3.34 -22.93 -0.08
N ASN A 15 -3.29 -21.85 0.70
CA ASN A 15 -4.03 -20.62 0.37
C ASN A 15 -3.50 -19.95 -0.91
N ALA A 16 -2.17 -19.88 -1.10
CA ALA A 16 -1.59 -19.29 -2.30
C ALA A 16 -2.00 -20.04 -3.58
N ARG A 17 -2.20 -21.36 -3.51
CA ARG A 17 -2.74 -22.15 -4.63
C ARG A 17 -4.20 -21.80 -4.95
N ARG A 18 -4.98 -21.35 -3.96
CA ARG A 18 -6.39 -20.95 -4.13
C ARG A 18 -6.54 -19.48 -4.57
N THR A 19 -5.70 -18.58 -4.08
CA THR A 19 -5.83 -17.11 -4.26
C THR A 19 -4.90 -16.54 -5.35
N GLY A 20 -3.87 -17.30 -5.73
CA GLY A 20 -2.92 -16.95 -6.78
C GLY A 20 -1.70 -16.16 -6.28
N PHE A 21 -0.90 -15.67 -7.23
CA PHE A 21 0.36 -14.95 -6.98
C PHE A 21 0.37 -13.62 -7.71
N VAL A 22 1.00 -12.61 -7.09
CA VAL A 22 1.53 -11.45 -7.80
C VAL A 22 2.90 -11.86 -8.35
N ARG A 23 3.02 -11.91 -9.66
CA ARG A 23 4.26 -12.32 -10.33
C ARG A 23 4.95 -11.08 -10.88
N VAL A 24 6.16 -10.83 -10.43
CA VAL A 24 7.00 -9.72 -10.90
C VAL A 24 8.13 -10.31 -11.72
N ARG A 25 8.32 -9.81 -12.95
CA ARG A 25 9.41 -10.21 -13.82
C ARG A 25 10.28 -9.04 -14.23
N GLY A 26 11.59 -9.22 -14.10
CA GLY A 26 12.60 -8.26 -14.53
C GLY A 26 12.58 -6.93 -13.81
N ALA A 27 12.34 -6.91 -12.49
CA ALA A 27 12.37 -5.66 -11.74
C ALA A 27 13.79 -5.08 -11.67
N ARG A 28 13.94 -3.82 -12.10
CA ARG A 28 15.21 -3.09 -12.24
C ARG A 28 15.15 -1.68 -11.62
N GLU A 29 14.09 -1.39 -10.86
CA GLU A 29 13.94 -0.09 -10.21
C GLU A 29 15.07 0.17 -9.21
N HIS A 30 15.67 1.36 -9.29
CA HIS A 30 16.83 1.78 -8.51
C HIS A 30 18.03 0.82 -8.60
N ASN A 31 18.21 -0.02 -7.58
CA ASN A 31 19.34 -0.92 -7.41
C ASN A 31 18.98 -2.40 -7.59
N LEU A 32 17.74 -2.68 -8.02
CA LEU A 32 17.32 -4.04 -8.35
C LEU A 32 18.06 -4.53 -9.61
N LYS A 33 18.52 -5.78 -9.57
CA LYS A 33 19.31 -6.39 -10.64
C LYS A 33 18.49 -7.45 -11.39
N ASN A 34 17.50 -7.00 -12.14
CA ASN A 34 16.61 -7.86 -12.94
C ASN A 34 15.96 -8.98 -12.10
N VAL A 35 15.26 -8.58 -11.04
CA VAL A 35 14.71 -9.49 -10.05
C VAL A 35 13.36 -10.04 -10.49
N ASP A 36 13.23 -11.36 -10.46
CA ASP A 36 11.98 -12.10 -10.64
C ASP A 36 11.49 -12.61 -9.28
N VAL A 37 10.21 -12.38 -8.95
CA VAL A 37 9.63 -12.86 -7.68
C VAL A 37 8.15 -13.19 -7.83
N ASP A 38 7.74 -14.28 -7.19
CA ASP A 38 6.34 -14.68 -7.07
C ASP A 38 5.89 -14.47 -5.62
N ILE A 39 4.93 -13.57 -5.43
CA ILE A 39 4.44 -13.14 -4.11
C ILE A 39 3.04 -13.74 -3.91
N PRO A 40 2.82 -14.58 -2.89
CA PRO A 40 1.51 -15.17 -2.65
C PRO A 40 0.48 -14.10 -2.27
N ARG A 41 -0.75 -14.25 -2.75
CA ARG A 41 -1.85 -13.33 -2.45
C ARG A 41 -2.60 -13.72 -1.17
N ASP A 42 -3.27 -12.74 -0.59
CA ASP A 42 -4.17 -12.88 0.57
C ASP A 42 -3.50 -13.47 1.82
N VAL A 43 -2.19 -13.26 1.93
CA VAL A 43 -1.37 -13.61 3.09
C VAL A 43 -0.47 -12.44 3.46
N LEU A 44 -0.01 -12.41 4.71
CA LEU A 44 0.95 -11.42 5.16
C LEU A 44 2.34 -11.76 4.61
N VAL A 45 2.83 -10.96 3.66
CA VAL A 45 4.18 -11.10 3.11
C VAL A 45 5.10 -10.03 3.70
N VAL A 46 6.27 -10.46 4.18
CA VAL A 46 7.28 -9.58 4.77
C VAL A 46 8.53 -9.60 3.90
N PHE A 47 8.93 -8.44 3.37
CA PHE A 47 10.22 -8.26 2.71
C PHE A 47 11.30 -7.96 3.76
N THR A 48 12.28 -8.86 3.89
CA THR A 48 13.39 -8.73 4.86
C THR A 48 14.76 -8.73 4.17
N GLY A 49 15.80 -8.30 4.89
CA GLY A 49 17.17 -8.18 4.39
C GLY A 49 17.89 -6.91 4.86
N VAL A 50 19.20 -6.85 4.63
CA VAL A 50 20.08 -5.74 5.05
C VAL A 50 19.69 -4.39 4.46
N SER A 51 20.04 -3.27 5.12
CA SER A 51 19.82 -1.93 4.58
C SER A 51 20.41 -1.82 3.17
N GLY A 52 19.67 -1.19 2.24
CA GLY A 52 20.08 -1.07 0.84
C GLY A 52 19.89 -2.33 -0.02
N SER A 53 19.35 -3.44 0.50
CA SER A 53 19.15 -4.67 -0.31
C SER A 53 18.10 -4.59 -1.43
N GLY A 54 17.40 -3.45 -1.57
CA GLY A 54 16.37 -3.26 -2.59
C GLY A 54 14.93 -3.56 -2.16
N LYS A 55 14.67 -3.86 -0.88
CA LYS A 55 13.30 -4.12 -0.35
C LYS A 55 12.33 -2.98 -0.68
N SER A 56 12.72 -1.75 -0.37
CA SER A 56 11.89 -0.56 -0.63
C SER A 56 11.76 -0.29 -2.13
N SER A 57 12.80 -0.56 -2.91
CA SER A 57 12.77 -0.47 -4.37
C SER A 57 11.74 -1.43 -4.96
N LEU A 58 11.66 -2.66 -4.44
CA LEU A 58 10.68 -3.65 -4.88
C LEU A 58 9.27 -3.31 -4.38
N ALA A 59 9.10 -3.03 -3.09
CA ALA A 59 7.79 -2.80 -2.49
C ALA A 59 7.15 -1.47 -2.91
N PHE A 60 7.89 -0.36 -2.79
CA PHE A 60 7.36 0.98 -3.07
C PHE A 60 7.68 1.44 -4.48
N GLY A 61 8.94 1.29 -4.91
CA GLY A 61 9.40 1.74 -6.22
C GLY A 61 8.80 0.94 -7.38
N THR A 62 8.52 -0.35 -7.17
CA THR A 62 8.03 -1.23 -8.24
C THR A 62 6.55 -1.59 -8.04
N LEU A 63 6.22 -2.37 -7.00
CA LEU A 63 4.86 -2.90 -6.81
C LEU A 63 3.82 -1.80 -6.58
N TYR A 64 4.05 -0.92 -5.61
CA TYR A 64 3.10 0.15 -5.31
C TYR A 64 2.97 1.15 -6.44
N ALA A 65 4.09 1.58 -7.03
CA ALA A 65 4.10 2.51 -8.16
C ALA A 65 3.27 1.96 -9.34
N GLU A 66 3.45 0.68 -9.68
CA GLU A 66 2.70 0.03 -10.75
C GLU A 66 1.21 -0.13 -10.41
N ALA A 67 0.88 -0.52 -9.18
CA ALA A 67 -0.51 -0.64 -8.73
C ALA A 67 -1.25 0.71 -8.80
N GLN A 68 -0.59 1.78 -8.35
CA GLN A 68 -1.13 3.13 -8.40
C GLN A 68 -1.30 3.60 -9.85
N ARG A 69 -0.33 3.34 -10.73
CA ARG A 69 -0.41 3.64 -12.17
C ARG A 69 -1.63 2.97 -12.81
N ARG A 70 -1.75 1.64 -12.67
CA ARG A 70 -2.88 0.85 -13.21
C ARG A 70 -4.23 1.31 -12.68
N TYR A 71 -4.32 1.58 -11.38
CA TYR A 71 -5.55 2.07 -10.77
C TYR A 71 -5.96 3.39 -11.43
N LEU A 72 -5.07 4.39 -11.45
CA LEU A 72 -5.39 5.70 -12.00
C LEU A 72 -5.71 5.66 -13.50
N GLU A 73 -5.08 4.77 -14.28
CA GLU A 73 -5.36 4.59 -15.70
C GLU A 73 -6.79 4.11 -15.96
N SER A 74 -7.36 3.38 -15.00
CA SER A 74 -8.72 2.87 -15.07
C SER A 74 -9.80 3.90 -14.70
N VAL A 75 -9.49 4.94 -13.91
CA VAL A 75 -10.52 5.85 -13.36
C VAL A 75 -10.72 7.19 -14.08
N ALA A 76 -9.82 7.71 -14.94
CA ALA A 76 -10.14 8.96 -15.68
C ALA A 76 -9.27 9.26 -16.92
N PRO A 77 -9.88 9.77 -18.02
CA PRO A 77 -9.15 10.38 -19.14
C PRO A 77 -8.30 11.59 -18.73
N TYR A 78 -8.76 12.34 -17.72
CA TYR A 78 -8.08 13.55 -17.21
C TYR A 78 -6.85 13.22 -16.36
N ALA A 79 -6.85 12.07 -15.66
CA ALA A 79 -5.72 11.65 -14.85
C ALA A 79 -4.43 11.58 -15.69
N ARG A 80 -4.54 11.27 -17.01
CA ARG A 80 -3.45 11.23 -18.02
C ARG A 80 -2.48 12.42 -17.92
N ARG A 81 -2.98 13.64 -17.64
CA ARG A 81 -2.15 14.85 -17.53
C ARG A 81 -1.35 14.93 -16.22
N LEU A 82 -1.85 14.33 -15.14
CA LEU A 82 -1.15 14.23 -13.84
C LEU A 82 -0.05 13.17 -13.85
N PHE A 83 -0.15 12.14 -14.71
CA PHE A 83 0.86 11.07 -14.79
C PHE A 83 2.19 11.50 -15.38
N ASN A 84 2.28 12.66 -16.05
CA ASN A 84 3.54 13.12 -16.59
C ASN A 84 4.62 13.35 -15.49
N GLN A 85 4.22 13.27 -14.21
CA GLN A 85 5.10 13.37 -13.04
C GLN A 85 5.42 12.03 -12.36
N MET A 86 4.70 10.94 -12.65
CA MET A 86 4.90 9.65 -12.02
C MET A 86 5.67 8.74 -12.97
N GLY A 87 6.96 8.52 -12.68
CA GLY A 87 7.81 7.65 -13.50
C GLY A 87 7.26 6.24 -13.60
N VAL A 88 7.28 5.67 -14.80
CA VAL A 88 6.95 4.25 -15.01
C VAL A 88 8.06 3.42 -14.37
N PRO A 89 7.76 2.49 -13.45
CA PRO A 89 8.78 1.68 -12.82
C PRO A 89 9.49 0.78 -13.84
N GLN A 90 10.79 0.59 -13.69
CA GLN A 90 11.57 -0.28 -14.58
C GLN A 90 11.31 -1.75 -14.25
N VAL A 91 10.35 -2.37 -14.93
CA VAL A 91 9.98 -3.78 -14.79
C VAL A 91 9.46 -4.32 -16.12
N ASP A 92 9.69 -5.61 -16.41
CA ASP A 92 9.24 -6.21 -17.68
C ASP A 92 7.75 -6.53 -17.65
N SER A 93 7.29 -7.20 -16.59
CA SER A 93 5.86 -7.47 -16.40
C SER A 93 5.51 -7.67 -14.94
N ILE A 94 4.26 -7.33 -14.60
CA ILE A 94 3.67 -7.66 -13.31
C ILE A 94 2.26 -8.20 -13.52
N ASP A 95 2.01 -9.43 -13.08
CA ASP A 95 0.71 -10.10 -13.19
C ASP A 95 0.06 -10.27 -11.82
N GLY A 96 -1.28 -10.29 -11.80
CA GLY A 96 -2.05 -10.56 -10.59
C GLY A 96 -2.03 -9.46 -9.52
N LEU A 97 -1.50 -8.28 -9.84
CA LEU A 97 -1.35 -7.14 -8.93
C LEU A 97 -2.72 -6.45 -8.67
N PRO A 98 -3.25 -6.49 -7.43
CA PRO A 98 -4.46 -5.74 -7.08
C PRO A 98 -4.15 -4.24 -6.91
N PRO A 99 -5.20 -3.37 -6.87
CA PRO A 99 -5.03 -1.99 -6.41
C PRO A 99 -4.37 -1.96 -5.03
N ALA A 100 -3.39 -1.09 -4.85
CA ALA A 100 -2.58 -1.05 -3.63
C ALA A 100 -2.60 0.33 -2.98
N VAL A 101 -2.45 0.33 -1.65
CA VAL A 101 -2.27 1.54 -0.83
C VAL A 101 -0.95 1.39 -0.08
N ALA A 102 -0.06 2.37 -0.22
CA ALA A 102 1.17 2.40 0.55
C ALA A 102 0.97 3.16 1.86
N LEU A 103 1.27 2.49 2.97
CA LEU A 103 1.38 3.11 4.29
C LEU A 103 2.87 3.32 4.59
N GLN A 104 3.40 4.46 4.15
CA GLN A 104 4.78 4.83 4.43
C GLN A 104 4.86 5.55 5.78
N GLN A 105 6.02 5.45 6.45
CA GLN A 105 6.32 6.31 7.59
C GLN A 105 6.51 7.75 7.08
N GLN A 106 5.40 8.45 6.92
CA GLN A 106 5.41 9.84 6.51
C GLN A 106 5.90 10.66 7.71
N ARG A 107 7.11 11.20 7.60
CA ARG A 107 7.59 12.21 8.55
C ARG A 107 6.77 13.47 8.30
N GLY A 108 5.60 13.56 8.94
CA GLY A 108 4.72 14.71 8.82
C GLY A 108 5.48 15.97 9.25
N SER A 109 5.41 17.03 8.45
CA SER A 109 5.81 18.33 8.93
C SER A 109 4.79 18.73 10.01
N SER A 110 5.24 18.79 11.26
CA SER A 110 4.42 19.29 12.34
C SER A 110 4.25 20.79 12.12
N THR A 111 3.13 21.21 11.52
CA THR A 111 2.70 22.61 11.60
C THR A 111 2.00 22.82 12.93
N THR A 112 2.09 24.03 13.50
CA THR A 112 1.50 24.39 14.79
C THR A 112 -0.02 24.12 14.87
N ARG A 113 -0.70 24.03 13.72
CA ARG A 113 -2.14 23.75 13.62
C ARG A 113 -2.50 22.27 13.42
N SER A 114 -1.52 21.38 13.25
CA SER A 114 -1.78 19.95 13.10
C SER A 114 -1.87 19.29 14.47
N SER A 115 -2.98 18.59 14.72
CA SER A 115 -3.19 17.76 15.90
C SER A 115 -3.65 16.37 15.50
N VAL A 116 -3.65 15.43 16.44
CA VAL A 116 -4.24 14.09 16.23
C VAL A 116 -5.69 14.21 15.75
N GLY A 117 -6.45 15.17 16.27
CA GLY A 117 -7.83 15.41 15.86
C GLY A 117 -7.98 15.95 14.43
N SER A 118 -6.98 16.64 13.87
CA SER A 118 -7.01 17.05 12.47
C SER A 118 -6.57 15.92 11.53
N VAL A 119 -5.53 15.17 11.89
CA VAL A 119 -5.01 14.05 11.08
C VAL A 119 -6.03 12.91 10.97
N THR A 120 -6.72 12.60 12.07
CA THR A 120 -7.77 11.56 12.09
C THR A 120 -9.12 12.07 11.58
N THR A 121 -9.23 13.35 11.20
CA THR A 121 -10.49 14.05 10.83
C THR A 121 -11.54 14.14 11.94
N LEU A 122 -11.25 13.66 13.15
CA LEU A 122 -12.16 13.66 14.30
C LEU A 122 -12.63 15.07 14.69
N SER A 123 -11.74 16.06 14.60
CA SER A 123 -12.09 17.47 14.84
C SER A 123 -13.16 18.00 13.86
N ASN A 124 -13.19 17.51 12.62
CA ASN A 124 -14.20 17.88 11.64
C ASN A 124 -15.56 17.28 12.00
N LEU A 125 -15.58 15.99 12.38
CA LEU A 125 -16.78 15.32 12.88
C LEU A 125 -17.33 16.02 14.12
N LEU A 126 -16.47 16.40 15.08
CA LEU A 126 -16.88 17.15 16.26
C LEU A 126 -17.44 18.54 15.91
N ARG A 127 -16.86 19.27 14.94
CA ARG A 127 -17.44 20.55 14.50
C ARG A 127 -18.85 20.39 13.94
N ILE A 128 -19.09 19.36 13.14
CA ILE A 128 -20.42 19.05 12.59
C ILE A 128 -21.38 18.62 13.70
N LEU A 129 -20.91 17.82 14.66
CA LEU A 129 -21.71 17.38 15.80
C LEU A 129 -22.13 18.58 16.67
N TYR A 130 -21.17 19.41 17.09
CA TYR A 130 -21.43 20.56 17.96
C TYR A 130 -22.25 21.65 17.27
N SER A 131 -22.09 21.86 15.96
CA SER A 131 -22.90 22.84 15.22
C SER A 131 -24.39 22.45 15.15
N ARG A 132 -24.69 21.15 15.27
CA ARG A 132 -26.06 20.62 15.26
C ARG A 132 -26.61 20.39 16.66
N ALA A 133 -25.76 20.04 17.62
CA ALA A 133 -26.18 19.74 19.00
C ALA A 133 -26.69 20.98 19.76
N THR A 134 -26.16 22.17 19.47
CA THR A 134 -26.68 23.43 20.04
C THR A 134 -28.10 23.76 19.56
N ALA A 135 -28.57 23.15 18.47
CA ALA A 135 -29.97 23.30 18.03
C ALA A 135 -30.96 22.47 18.88
N TRP A 136 -30.51 21.44 19.60
CA TRP A 136 -31.37 20.65 20.51
C TRP A 136 -31.41 21.20 21.95
N ALA A 137 -30.41 21.98 22.36
CA ALA A 137 -30.37 22.58 23.70
C ALA A 137 -31.22 23.87 23.83
N ALA A 138 -31.92 24.28 22.77
CA ALA A 138 -32.74 25.50 22.72
C ALA A 138 -34.27 25.23 22.73
N LEU A 139 -34.69 24.01 23.05
CA LEU A 139 -36.07 23.57 23.29
C LEU A 139 -36.23 23.13 24.75
#